data_AF-A0A1V4AFX6-F1
#
_entry.id   AF-A0A1V4AFX6-F1
#
_cell.length_a   1.000
_cell.length_b   1.000
_cell.length_c   1.000
_cell.angle_alpha   90.00
_cell.angle_beta   90.00
_cell.angle_gamma   90.00
#
_symmetry.space_group_name_H-M   'P 1'
#
loop_
_entity.id
_entity.type
_entity.pdbx_description
1 polymer ?
#
loop_
_entity_poly.entity_id
_entity_poly.type
_entity_poly.pdbx_seq_one_letter_code
_entity_poly.pdbx_strand_id
1 'polypeptide(L)'
;MSVPTDRAPRATPAPAGDEILRSTLRRHAAGVTVITVPGPAGFTATSFTSVSLEPALVSFCLSLTASTAAAVEDAGHFAAHVLGPQNAALAAGFARSGVDRFTGVDWSPHTEGPPILAGVPAWLVARVTLLRPVGDHLLVVGEVTDGGGNGEPTGLVHFEGAFAAAGPLTQGGG
;
A
#
# COMPACT_ATOMS: atom_id res chain seq x y z
N MET A 1 39.95 -53.64 9.11
CA MET A 1 38.66 -53.12 9.61
C MET A 1 38.63 -51.64 9.31
N SER A 2 37.91 -51.23 8.27
CA SER A 2 37.76 -49.83 7.88
C SER A 2 36.62 -49.22 8.69
N VAL A 3 36.89 -48.17 9.45
CA VAL A 3 35.84 -47.40 10.16
C VAL A 3 35.11 -46.55 9.13
N PRO A 4 33.78 -46.63 8.99
CA PRO A 4 33.03 -45.71 8.15
C PRO A 4 33.00 -44.36 8.86
N THR A 5 33.44 -43.31 8.17
CA THR A 5 33.29 -41.93 8.64
C THR A 5 31.81 -41.56 8.52
N ASP A 6 31.11 -41.55 9.65
CA ASP A 6 29.76 -41.02 9.76
C ASP A 6 29.80 -39.52 9.44
N ARG A 7 29.26 -39.15 8.29
CA ARG A 7 29.20 -37.77 7.83
C ARG A 7 28.04 -37.12 8.57
N ALA A 8 28.36 -36.36 9.61
CA ALA A 8 27.39 -35.58 10.38
C ALA A 8 26.40 -34.85 9.44
N PRO A 9 25.09 -34.83 9.77
CA PRO A 9 24.08 -34.19 8.94
C PRO A 9 24.45 -32.72 8.75
N ARG A 10 24.54 -32.31 7.48
CA ARG A 10 24.84 -30.92 7.11
C ARG A 10 23.67 -30.07 7.61
N ALA A 11 23.91 -29.17 8.56
CA ALA A 11 22.90 -28.25 9.04
C ALA A 11 22.29 -27.49 7.85
N THR A 12 20.97 -27.51 7.74
CA THR A 12 20.26 -26.72 6.73
C THR A 12 20.61 -25.25 6.97
N PRO A 13 21.09 -24.51 5.96
CA PRO A 13 21.38 -23.09 6.14
C PRO A 13 20.11 -22.36 6.57
N ALA A 14 20.23 -21.44 7.51
CA ALA A 14 19.13 -20.58 7.92
C ALA A 14 18.57 -19.83 6.69
N PRO A 15 17.25 -19.64 6.60
CA PRO A 15 16.64 -18.95 5.47
C PRO A 15 17.18 -17.53 5.33
N ALA A 16 17.28 -17.06 4.09
CA ALA A 16 17.72 -15.70 3.80
C ALA A 16 16.69 -14.66 4.29
N GLY A 17 17.15 -13.43 4.55
CA GLY A 17 16.30 -12.38 5.13
C GLY A 17 15.07 -12.04 4.27
N ASP A 18 15.18 -12.11 2.94
CA ASP A 18 14.08 -11.87 2.01
C ASP A 18 13.03 -12.99 2.04
N GLU A 19 13.44 -14.25 2.21
CA GLU A 19 12.56 -15.38 2.40
C GLU A 19 11.79 -15.29 3.73
N ILE A 20 12.49 -14.92 4.81
CA ILE A 20 11.87 -14.67 6.12
C ILE A 20 10.85 -13.54 6.01
N LEU A 21 11.23 -12.41 5.38
CA LEU A 21 10.34 -11.27 5.18
C LEU A 21 9.09 -11.66 4.38
N ARG A 22 9.26 -12.30 3.21
CA ARG A 22 8.15 -12.68 2.32
C ARG A 22 7.19 -13.66 3.00
N SER A 23 7.72 -14.68 3.68
CA SER A 23 6.89 -15.68 4.37
C SER A 23 6.16 -15.09 5.58
N THR A 24 6.76 -14.14 6.29
CA THR A 24 6.14 -13.46 7.43
C THR A 24 5.05 -12.50 6.96
N LEU A 25 5.35 -11.65 5.97
CA LEU A 25 4.40 -10.64 5.49
C LEU A 25 3.20 -11.21 4.74
N ARG A 26 3.27 -12.45 4.20
CA ARG A 26 2.08 -13.15 3.68
C ARG A 26 0.96 -13.29 4.71
N ARG A 27 1.33 -13.45 5.98
CA ARG A 27 0.42 -13.59 7.13
C ARG A 27 0.05 -12.25 7.77
N HIS A 28 0.66 -11.15 7.33
CA HIS A 28 0.37 -9.82 7.83
C HIS A 28 -0.67 -9.16 6.94
N ALA A 29 -1.94 -9.25 7.34
CA ALA A 29 -3.03 -8.59 6.61
C ALA A 29 -2.81 -7.08 6.58
N ALA A 30 -2.86 -6.50 5.39
CA ALA A 30 -2.67 -5.07 5.18
C ALA A 30 -3.90 -4.45 4.52
N GLY A 31 -4.27 -3.24 4.94
CA GLY A 31 -5.26 -2.43 4.23
C GLY A 31 -4.77 -2.10 2.83
N VAL A 32 -5.70 -2.00 1.87
CA VAL A 32 -5.39 -1.65 0.49
C VAL A 32 -5.78 -0.20 0.24
N THR A 33 -4.84 0.57 -0.31
CA THR A 33 -5.07 1.94 -0.73
C THR A 33 -4.71 2.16 -2.19
N VAL A 34 -5.30 3.17 -2.81
CA VAL A 34 -4.77 3.75 -4.05
C VAL A 34 -4.21 5.13 -3.75
N ILE A 35 -2.93 5.30 -4.08
CA ILE A 35 -2.24 6.59 -4.00
C ILE A 35 -2.32 7.26 -5.36
N THR A 36 -2.62 8.55 -5.39
CA THR A 36 -2.59 9.36 -6.61
C THR A 36 -1.81 10.65 -6.39
N VAL A 37 -1.17 11.13 -7.45
CA VAL A 37 -0.39 12.37 -7.48
C VAL A 37 -0.74 13.19 -8.74
N PRO A 38 -0.43 14.50 -8.78
CA PRO A 38 -0.63 15.33 -9.97
C PRO A 38 0.01 14.76 -11.24
N GLY A 39 -0.44 15.22 -12.42
CA GLY A 39 0.07 14.73 -13.70
C GLY A 39 -0.62 13.46 -14.21
N PRO A 40 -1.92 13.32 -13.95
CA PRO A 40 -2.46 12.30 -13.03
C PRO A 40 -1.69 10.98 -13.09
N ALA A 41 -1.11 10.58 -11.97
CA ALA A 41 -0.50 9.26 -11.80
C ALA A 41 -1.04 8.61 -10.53
N GLY A 42 -1.04 7.28 -10.47
CA GLY A 42 -1.45 6.55 -9.27
C GLY A 42 -1.09 5.08 -9.30
N PHE A 43 -1.12 4.47 -8.13
CA PHE A 43 -0.77 3.06 -7.90
C PHE A 43 -1.44 2.52 -6.65
N THR A 44 -1.56 1.19 -6.57
CA THR A 44 -2.04 0.52 -5.35
C THR A 44 -0.90 0.33 -4.35
N ALA A 45 -1.17 0.65 -3.09
CA ALA A 45 -0.23 0.50 -1.99
C ALA A 45 -0.86 -0.25 -0.82
N THR A 46 -0.11 -1.21 -0.27
CA THR A 46 -0.42 -1.92 0.99
C THR A 46 0.50 -1.51 2.13
N SER A 47 1.43 -0.58 1.88
CA SER A 47 2.36 -0.03 2.88
C SER A 47 1.83 1.22 3.56
N PHE A 48 0.61 1.67 3.23
CA PHE A 48 0.06 2.91 3.75
C PHE A 48 -0.20 2.78 5.26
N THR A 49 0.30 3.72 6.05
CA THR A 49 0.16 3.70 7.51
C THR A 49 0.08 5.10 8.10
N SER A 50 -0.54 5.21 9.27
CA SER A 50 -0.43 6.39 10.12
C SER A 50 0.96 6.46 10.76
N VAL A 51 1.47 7.68 10.93
CA VAL A 51 2.79 7.97 11.53
C VAL A 51 2.64 8.82 12.80
N SER A 52 1.79 9.84 12.79
CA SER A 52 1.59 10.75 13.92
C SER A 52 0.18 11.34 13.91
N LEU A 53 -0.31 11.72 15.09
CA LEU A 53 -1.54 12.51 15.23
C LEU A 53 -1.28 14.01 15.38
N GLU A 54 -0.12 14.41 15.92
CA GLU A 54 0.27 15.82 16.08
C GLU A 54 1.73 16.02 15.66
N PRO A 55 1.99 16.59 14.46
CA PRO A 55 1.02 16.87 13.40
C PRO A 55 0.44 15.56 12.81
N ALA A 56 -0.68 15.64 12.10
CA ALA A 56 -1.33 14.49 11.47
C ALA A 56 -0.52 13.98 10.26
N LEU A 57 0.25 12.92 10.46
CA LEU A 57 1.18 12.38 9.45
C LEU A 57 0.80 10.96 9.02
N VAL A 58 0.96 10.70 7.73
CA VAL A 58 0.82 9.38 7.10
C VAL A 58 2.04 9.07 6.23
N SER A 59 2.27 7.80 5.93
CA SER A 59 3.35 7.37 5.05
C SER A 59 2.96 6.23 4.12
N PHE A 60 3.74 6.07 3.06
CA PHE A 60 3.77 4.88 2.22
C PHE A 60 5.18 4.68 1.63
N CYS A 61 5.44 3.47 1.13
CA CYS A 61 6.65 3.15 0.40
C CYS A 61 6.31 2.84 -1.06
N LEU A 62 7.12 3.33 -1.99
CA LEU A 62 7.00 3.06 -3.42
C LEU A 62 8.31 2.47 -3.92
N SER A 63 8.28 1.40 -4.73
CA SER A 63 9.50 0.90 -5.36
C SER A 63 10.11 1.99 -6.24
N LEU A 64 11.43 2.19 -6.15
CA LEU A 64 12.16 3.13 -7.01
C LEU A 64 12.08 2.76 -8.50
N THR A 65 11.69 1.51 -8.81
CA THR A 65 11.48 1.02 -10.18
C THR A 65 10.05 1.18 -10.69
N ALA A 66 9.14 1.68 -9.85
CA ALA A 66 7.76 1.87 -10.25
C ALA A 66 7.65 2.94 -11.35
N SER A 67 6.76 2.73 -12.31
CA SER A 67 6.47 3.71 -13.38
C SER A 67 6.01 5.07 -12.84
N THR A 68 5.54 5.13 -11.59
CA THR A 68 5.05 6.34 -10.91
C THR A 68 6.10 7.00 -10.02
N ALA A 69 7.32 6.44 -9.90
CA ALA A 69 8.34 6.94 -8.98
C ALA A 69 8.68 8.42 -9.25
N ALA A 70 8.99 8.78 -10.51
CA ALA A 70 9.27 10.16 -10.89
C ALA A 70 8.09 11.10 -10.59
N ALA A 71 6.87 10.69 -10.89
CA ALA A 71 5.68 11.51 -10.61
C ALA A 71 5.47 11.75 -9.10
N VAL A 72 5.85 10.78 -8.25
CA VAL A 72 5.78 10.93 -6.79
C VAL A 72 6.92 11.79 -6.25
N GLU A 73 8.13 11.66 -6.80
CA GLU A 73 9.28 12.48 -6.42
C GLU A 73 9.06 13.97 -6.73
N ASP A 74 8.39 14.26 -7.84
CA ASP A 74 8.06 15.64 -8.26
C ASP A 74 6.79 16.20 -7.59
N ALA A 75 6.02 15.36 -6.89
CA ALA A 75 4.74 15.75 -6.32
C ALA A 75 4.87 16.47 -4.97
N GLY A 76 4.28 17.66 -4.86
CA GLY A 76 4.12 18.36 -3.58
C GLY A 76 2.96 17.83 -2.73
N HIS A 77 1.98 17.15 -3.35
CA HIS A 77 0.81 16.58 -2.69
C HIS A 77 0.46 15.22 -3.28
N PHE A 78 -0.14 14.36 -2.45
CA PHE A 78 -0.76 13.12 -2.89
C PHE A 78 -2.14 12.97 -2.25
N ALA A 79 -2.99 12.15 -2.86
CA ALA A 79 -4.20 11.64 -2.22
C ALA A 79 -4.05 10.14 -1.94
N ALA A 80 -4.57 9.71 -0.81
CA ALA A 80 -4.65 8.30 -0.43
C ALA A 80 -6.12 7.90 -0.31
N HIS A 81 -6.53 6.86 -1.04
CA HIS A 81 -7.91 6.37 -1.08
C HIS A 81 -7.98 5.04 -0.36
N VAL A 82 -8.71 4.98 0.74
CA VAL A 82 -9.00 3.73 1.46
C VAL A 82 -10.09 2.99 0.71
N LEU A 83 -9.86 1.71 0.42
CA LEU A 83 -10.74 0.92 -0.45
C LEU A 83 -11.65 -0.01 0.34
N GLY A 84 -12.87 -0.20 -0.16
CA GLY A 84 -13.80 -1.24 0.28
C GLY A 84 -13.79 -2.46 -0.64
N PRO A 85 -14.45 -3.57 -0.28
CA PRO A 85 -14.53 -4.79 -1.10
C PRO A 85 -15.00 -4.55 -2.54
N GLN A 86 -15.93 -3.61 -2.73
CA GLN A 86 -16.44 -3.19 -4.04
C GLN A 86 -15.36 -2.58 -4.95
N ASN A 87 -14.26 -2.07 -4.38
CA ASN A 87 -13.17 -1.44 -5.11
C ASN A 87 -12.02 -2.42 -5.45
N ALA A 88 -12.20 -3.74 -5.31
CA ALA A 88 -11.16 -4.72 -5.62
C ALA A 88 -10.67 -4.64 -7.09
N ALA A 89 -11.58 -4.39 -8.03
CA ALA A 89 -11.22 -4.20 -9.44
C ALA A 89 -10.39 -2.91 -9.66
N LEU A 90 -10.72 -1.84 -8.95
CA LEU A 90 -9.95 -0.59 -8.94
C LEU A 90 -8.53 -0.84 -8.42
N ALA A 91 -8.40 -1.53 -7.27
CA ALA A 91 -7.10 -1.92 -6.72
C ALA A 91 -6.27 -2.76 -7.72
N ALA A 92 -6.88 -3.78 -8.33
CA ALA A 92 -6.20 -4.59 -9.34
C ALA A 92 -5.77 -3.74 -10.56
N GLY A 93 -6.59 -2.78 -10.98
CA GLY A 93 -6.30 -1.86 -12.05
C GLY A 93 -5.05 -1.02 -11.77
N PHE A 94 -4.99 -0.40 -10.59
CA PHE A 94 -3.90 0.47 -10.18
C PHE A 94 -2.62 -0.27 -9.78
N ALA A 95 -2.68 -1.58 -9.50
CA ALA A 95 -1.51 -2.42 -9.26
C ALA A 95 -0.76 -2.83 -10.55
N ARG A 96 -1.38 -2.70 -11.73
CA ARG A 96 -0.77 -3.11 -13.01
C ARG A 96 0.24 -2.07 -13.53
N SER A 97 1.29 -2.56 -14.18
CA SER A 97 2.27 -1.74 -14.89
C SER A 97 1.96 -1.65 -16.38
N GLY A 98 2.34 -0.54 -17.03
CA GLY A 98 2.25 -0.39 -18.49
C GLY A 98 0.84 -0.18 -19.05
N VAL A 99 -0.13 0.19 -18.23
CA VAL A 99 -1.50 0.50 -18.64
C VAL A 99 -1.86 1.92 -18.24
N ASP A 100 -2.80 2.53 -18.96
CA ASP A 100 -3.47 3.72 -18.45
C ASP A 100 -4.43 3.31 -17.32
N ARG A 101 -4.05 3.63 -16.08
CA ARG A 101 -4.78 3.25 -14.87
C ARG A 101 -6.05 4.09 -14.64
N PHE A 102 -6.17 5.24 -15.31
CA PHE A 102 -7.31 6.14 -15.15
C PHE A 102 -8.38 5.93 -16.23
N THR A 103 -8.09 5.17 -17.30
CA THR A 103 -9.10 4.80 -18.30
C THR A 103 -10.28 4.08 -17.64
N GLY A 104 -11.48 4.64 -17.77
CA GLY A 104 -12.72 4.07 -17.22
C GLY A 104 -12.86 4.22 -15.69
N VAL A 105 -12.06 5.08 -15.07
CA VAL A 105 -12.13 5.39 -13.63
C VAL A 105 -12.71 6.79 -13.48
N ASP A 106 -13.75 6.93 -12.66
CA ASP A 106 -14.34 8.22 -12.33
C ASP A 106 -13.47 8.93 -11.28
N TRP A 107 -13.02 10.14 -11.60
CA TRP A 107 -12.24 10.98 -10.69
C TRP A 107 -12.41 12.47 -11.00
N SER A 108 -12.09 13.31 -10.02
CA SER A 108 -12.06 14.77 -10.16
C SER A 108 -10.75 15.34 -9.60
N PRO A 109 -10.19 16.42 -10.16
CA PRO A 109 -8.99 17.03 -9.61
C PRO A 109 -9.29 17.67 -8.25
N HIS A 110 -8.42 17.43 -7.26
CA HIS A 110 -8.40 18.22 -6.03
C HIS A 110 -7.79 19.61 -6.29
N THR A 111 -8.10 20.60 -5.46
CA THR A 111 -7.53 21.96 -5.55
C THR A 111 -6.00 21.97 -5.42
N GLU A 112 -5.45 21.04 -4.63
CA GLU A 112 -4.00 20.83 -4.47
C GLU A 112 -3.36 19.97 -5.58
N GLY A 113 -4.16 19.53 -6.57
CA GLY A 113 -3.69 18.83 -7.76
C GLY A 113 -3.96 17.33 -7.88
N PRO A 114 -3.86 16.47 -6.84
CA PRO A 114 -4.01 15.04 -7.03
C PRO A 114 -5.45 14.67 -7.43
N PRO A 115 -5.64 13.64 -8.28
CA PRO A 115 -6.96 13.06 -8.56
C PRO A 115 -7.65 12.54 -7.29
N ILE A 116 -8.94 12.81 -7.14
CA ILE A 116 -9.81 12.17 -6.13
C ILE A 116 -10.70 11.16 -6.83
N LEU A 117 -10.54 9.88 -6.49
CA LEU A 117 -11.30 8.78 -7.07
C LEU A 117 -12.71 8.73 -6.47
N ALA A 118 -13.72 8.55 -7.32
CA ALA A 118 -15.09 8.37 -6.89
C ALA A 118 -15.37 6.96 -6.37
N GLY A 119 -16.44 6.80 -5.58
CA GLY A 119 -16.93 5.50 -5.14
C GLY A 119 -16.03 4.76 -4.13
N VAL A 120 -15.05 5.45 -3.54
CA VAL A 120 -14.23 4.91 -2.44
C VAL A 120 -14.84 5.26 -1.08
N PRO A 121 -14.70 4.40 -0.05
CA PRO A 121 -15.22 4.69 1.28
C PRO A 121 -14.71 5.98 1.91
N ALA A 122 -13.40 6.23 1.79
CA ALA A 122 -12.74 7.40 2.34
C ALA A 122 -11.46 7.74 1.57
N TRP A 123 -11.07 9.00 1.62
CA TRP A 123 -9.82 9.50 1.09
C TRP A 123 -9.28 10.66 1.93
N LEU A 124 -7.98 10.90 1.80
CA LEU A 124 -7.33 12.09 2.34
C LEU A 124 -6.35 12.66 1.31
N VAL A 125 -6.05 13.95 1.44
CA VAL A 125 -4.98 14.64 0.73
C VAL A 125 -3.91 15.01 1.74
N ALA A 126 -2.65 14.84 1.36
CA ALA A 126 -1.52 15.16 2.20
C ALA A 126 -0.44 15.92 1.42
N ARG A 127 0.15 16.92 2.08
CA ARG A 127 1.34 17.64 1.62
C ARG A 127 2.57 16.82 1.95
N VAL A 128 3.42 16.58 0.96
CA VAL A 128 4.67 15.83 1.16
C VAL A 128 5.61 16.62 2.07
N THR A 129 6.07 15.97 3.15
CA THR A 129 7.01 16.55 4.13
C THR A 129 8.36 15.83 4.14
N LEU A 130 8.40 14.58 3.66
CA LEU A 130 9.62 13.78 3.58
C LEU A 130 9.60 12.87 2.35
N LEU A 131 10.70 12.89 1.61
CA LEU A 131 11.06 11.89 0.61
C LEU A 131 12.43 11.33 0.97
N ARG A 132 12.54 10.01 1.15
CA ARG A 132 13.80 9.35 1.51
C ARG A 132 13.93 7.98 0.84
N PRO A 133 14.97 7.74 0.03
CA PRO A 133 15.31 6.38 -0.39
C PRO A 133 15.68 5.52 0.84
N VAL A 134 15.06 4.35 0.94
CA VAL A 134 15.29 3.33 1.97
C VAL A 134 15.37 1.97 1.27
N GLY A 135 16.59 1.46 1.11
CA GLY A 135 16.82 0.26 0.30
C GLY A 135 16.45 0.51 -1.16
N ASP A 136 15.54 -0.31 -1.70
CA ASP A 136 15.01 -0.26 -3.07
C ASP A 136 13.66 0.49 -3.18
N HIS A 137 13.23 1.16 -2.10
CA HIS A 137 11.99 1.91 -2.04
C HIS A 137 12.22 3.38 -1.68
N LEU A 138 11.29 4.24 -2.09
CA LEU A 138 11.14 5.61 -1.63
C LEU A 138 10.12 5.62 -0.49
N LEU A 139 10.55 6.02 0.72
CA LEU A 139 9.67 6.37 1.81
C LEU A 139 9.13 7.79 1.59
N VAL A 140 7.80 7.91 1.57
CA VAL A 140 7.08 9.17 1.49
C VAL A 140 6.34 9.40 2.79
N VAL A 141 6.50 10.59 3.40
CA VAL A 141 5.68 11.04 4.52
C VAL A 141 4.96 12.31 4.11
N GLY A 142 3.67 12.38 4.45
CA GLY A 142 2.86 13.57 4.21
C GLY A 142 2.07 13.98 5.43
N GLU A 143 1.83 15.28 5.53
CA GLU A 143 0.94 15.91 6.51
C GLU A 143 -0.45 16.07 5.91
N VAL A 144 -1.46 15.54 6.58
CA VAL A 144 -2.84 15.53 6.09
C VAL A 144 -3.40 16.96 6.08
N THR A 145 -3.94 17.38 4.94
CA THR A 145 -4.47 18.74 4.73
C THR A 145 -5.97 18.77 4.40
N ASP A 146 -6.51 17.69 3.85
CA ASP A 146 -7.94 17.55 3.56
C ASP A 146 -8.36 16.08 3.56
N GLY A 147 -9.66 15.81 3.58
CA GLY A 147 -10.21 14.48 3.43
C GLY A 147 -11.72 14.43 3.26
N GLY A 148 -12.20 13.28 2.84
CA GLY A 148 -13.61 13.05 2.62
C GLY A 148 -13.95 11.57 2.57
N GLY A 149 -15.23 11.26 2.44
CA GLY A 149 -15.72 9.90 2.45
C GLY A 149 -17.00 9.78 3.24
N ASN A 150 -18.00 9.15 2.62
CA ASN A 150 -19.32 8.93 3.21
C ASN A 150 -19.69 7.44 3.16
N GLY A 151 -18.71 6.57 2.91
CA GLY A 151 -18.95 5.13 2.74
C GLY A 151 -19.19 4.43 4.07
N GLU A 152 -19.90 3.30 4.00
CA GLU A 152 -19.99 2.39 5.14
C GLU A 152 -18.60 1.90 5.57
N PRO A 153 -18.38 1.62 6.88
CA PRO A 153 -17.10 1.16 7.41
C PRO A 153 -16.80 -0.27 6.94
N THR A 154 -16.35 -0.38 5.70
CA THR A 154 -15.89 -1.60 5.04
C THR A 154 -14.43 -1.40 4.64
N GLY A 155 -13.66 -2.49 4.59
CA GLY A 155 -12.25 -2.43 4.24
C GLY A 155 -11.86 -3.55 3.29
N LEU A 156 -11.11 -3.21 2.25
CA LEU A 156 -10.39 -4.17 1.43
C LEU A 156 -9.04 -4.46 2.08
N VAL A 157 -8.77 -5.74 2.32
CA VAL A 157 -7.49 -6.21 2.84
C VAL A 157 -6.78 -7.08 1.81
N HIS A 158 -5.46 -7.03 1.81
CA HIS A 158 -4.60 -7.97 1.11
C HIS A 158 -4.03 -8.95 2.13
N PHE A 159 -4.31 -10.24 1.95
CA PHE A 159 -3.91 -11.31 2.86
C PHE A 159 -3.59 -12.58 2.07
N GLU A 160 -2.46 -13.24 2.37
CA GLU A 160 -1.99 -14.45 1.68
C GLU A 160 -1.94 -14.35 0.14
N GLY A 161 -1.71 -13.14 -0.39
CA GLY A 161 -1.61 -12.88 -1.84
C GLY A 161 -2.96 -12.69 -2.55
N ALA A 162 -4.06 -12.53 -1.79
CA ALA A 162 -5.39 -12.31 -2.34
C ALA A 162 -6.08 -11.12 -1.67
N PHE A 163 -7.08 -10.56 -2.36
CA PHE A 163 -8.00 -9.59 -1.76
C PHE A 163 -9.07 -10.30 -0.92
N ALA A 164 -9.37 -9.74 0.24
CA ALA A 164 -10.45 -10.18 1.11
C ALA A 164 -11.17 -8.96 1.72
N ALA A 165 -12.36 -9.20 2.26
CA ALA A 165 -13.11 -8.18 2.98
C ALA A 165 -12.74 -8.19 4.47
N ALA A 166 -12.52 -7.02 5.06
CA ALA A 166 -12.48 -6.85 6.50
C ALA A 166 -13.89 -7.01 7.07
N GLY A 167 -13.99 -7.69 8.22
CA GLY A 167 -15.23 -7.86 8.94
C GLY A 167 -14.99 -7.80 10.45
N PRO A 168 -15.95 -7.30 11.23
CA PRO A 168 -15.85 -7.32 12.68
C PRO A 168 -15.77 -8.77 13.17
N LEU A 169 -14.87 -9.03 14.10
CA LEU A 169 -14.91 -10.25 14.87
C LEU A 169 -16.07 -10.11 15.85
N THR A 170 -17.16 -10.84 15.60
CA THR A 170 -18.19 -11.02 16.63
C THR A 170 -17.54 -11.80 17.75
N GLN A 171 -17.28 -11.17 18.90
CA GLN A 171 -16.98 -11.95 20.10
C GLN A 171 -18.22 -12.78 20.40
N GLY A 172 -18.10 -14.11 20.33
CA GLY A 172 -19.16 -15.00 20.79
C GLY A 172 -19.48 -14.63 22.24
N GLY A 173 -20.73 -14.26 22.50
CA GLY A 173 -21.17 -14.03 23.86
C GLY A 173 -21.20 -15.35 24.64
N GLY A 174 -20.61 -15.32 25.83
CA GLY A 174 -20.89 -16.23 26.95
C GLY A 174 -20.39 -17.67 26.82
#